data_AF-A0A496D3V7-F1
#
_entry.id   AF-A0A496D3V7-F1
#
_cell.length_a   1.000
_cell.length_b   1.000
_cell.length_c   1.000
_cell.angle_alpha   90.00
_cell.angle_beta   90.00
_cell.angle_gamma   90.00
#
_symmetry.space_group_name_H-M   'P 1'
#
loop_
_entity.id
_entity.type
_entity.pdbx_description
1 polymer ?
#
loop_
_entity_poly.entity_id
_entity_poly.type
_entity_poly.pdbx_seq_one_letter_code
_entity_poly.pdbx_strand_id
1 'polypeptide(L)'
;MKKKHLRMFRHILAGTMVLTSMVSVQAQVTNPETWSSFVESGANPSVVDTFRWQLFTSSEHDNWSYTLGGGAIISNDQKTLKMPLSSSVIFEKNLLSCYKNVYIVVGITVHSLVPGDTLYAVYSNTLGAKRKGVLCPDPKYPNQSHFSRRLGYDAYYLALTASDPVNGSKNGYFQIDSVYSYGSIRQYSLFSGNGNWNDSIRWSHLPPLRHRSALISGEAEINSTVQCEQALLGNGGLHISEKGHFIVDKLVLYSTDNPLTNTDRALTTTDNSLTVAGKLTVNKQLEVRYTFPEKGKWYFLSFPFDVYLNDIDKRFQLKDKTFSGKGDFLYVQVYDGKKRAQSNDATGNWTVLSPEELSDGLVFEKGKGYLVALDAAASDNTLTFSTAGNDIPESFGKTASVPVYAASAGNTDKAHKGWYLCGNPLPSPISLSQIAANPALDGNIYIYDGNTYKSYPIGSEYVLPPFSAFFVKASADTEIDLTAAALSTNAVRLKTGYPFSVAAIEPEEVAVHNSAFSGIEKKCYLKGKILYLSDLPSTGTVRVSDFTGRVVSVHSVSPGSSTLPLSLPAGFYIINVEAGHYHAQHKCVLTQ
;
A
#
# COMPACT_ATOMS: atom_id res chain seq x y z
N MET A 1 40.66 39.97 -38.42
CA MET A 1 39.68 39.72 -37.33
C MET A 1 38.81 38.49 -37.59
N LYS A 2 39.43 37.33 -37.79
CA LYS A 2 38.78 36.02 -37.97
C LYS A 2 39.67 35.00 -37.27
N LYS A 3 39.15 34.30 -36.26
CA LYS A 3 39.60 32.99 -35.69
C LYS A 3 39.29 32.81 -34.19
N LYS A 4 38.95 33.86 -33.42
CA LYS A 4 38.71 33.73 -31.96
C LYS A 4 37.25 33.43 -31.55
N HIS A 5 36.25 33.68 -32.39
CA HIS A 5 34.84 33.42 -32.05
C HIS A 5 34.32 32.03 -32.46
N LEU A 6 35.08 31.21 -33.19
CA LEU A 6 34.63 29.90 -33.66
C LEU A 6 34.98 28.72 -32.72
N ARG A 7 35.79 28.94 -31.68
CA ARG A 7 36.12 27.90 -30.67
C ARG A 7 35.18 27.92 -29.45
N MET A 8 34.58 29.06 -29.12
CA MET A 8 33.59 29.18 -28.04
C MET A 8 32.25 28.48 -28.39
N PHE A 9 31.89 28.39 -29.66
CA PHE A 9 30.66 27.71 -30.09
C PHE A 9 30.76 26.17 -30.17
N ARG A 10 31.96 25.58 -30.00
CA ARG A 10 32.14 24.11 -29.97
C ARG A 10 32.10 23.49 -28.56
N HIS A 11 32.10 24.31 -27.50
CA HIS A 11 32.04 23.82 -26.12
C HIS A 11 30.70 24.13 -25.43
N ILE A 12 29.80 24.86 -26.09
CA ILE A 12 28.42 25.08 -25.62
C ILE A 12 27.40 24.21 -26.38
N LEU A 13 27.81 23.56 -27.47
CA LEU A 13 26.95 22.63 -28.24
C LEU A 13 27.16 21.14 -27.90
N ALA A 14 27.94 20.82 -26.86
CA ALA A 14 28.06 19.47 -26.30
C ALA A 14 27.18 19.27 -25.05
N GLY A 15 26.42 20.30 -24.64
CA GLY A 15 25.53 20.29 -23.48
C GLY A 15 24.03 20.34 -23.81
N THR A 16 23.65 20.37 -25.09
CA THR A 16 22.24 20.54 -25.50
C THR A 16 21.98 19.90 -26.87
N MET A 17 21.96 18.56 -26.90
CA MET A 17 21.21 17.77 -27.90
C MET A 17 21.13 16.30 -27.45
N VAL A 18 20.33 16.06 -26.40
CA VAL A 18 19.63 14.78 -26.19
C VAL A 18 18.19 15.10 -25.81
N LEU A 19 17.51 15.77 -26.74
CA LEU A 19 16.06 15.80 -26.90
C LEU A 19 15.91 15.82 -28.42
N THR A 20 15.59 14.71 -29.08
CA THR A 20 14.29 14.06 -29.03
C THR A 20 14.40 12.61 -29.50
N SER A 21 13.49 11.77 -29.01
CA SER A 21 13.39 10.31 -29.20
C SER A 21 14.28 9.42 -28.33
N MET A 22 14.45 9.77 -27.04
CA MET A 22 14.24 8.70 -26.07
C MET A 22 12.75 8.43 -26.06
N VAL A 23 12.31 7.45 -26.86
CA VAL A 23 11.17 6.65 -26.41
C VAL A 23 11.62 6.17 -25.05
N SER A 24 11.12 6.80 -23.99
CA SER A 24 11.21 6.21 -22.67
C SER A 24 10.52 4.88 -22.83
N VAL A 25 11.30 3.81 -23.02
CA VAL A 25 10.85 2.47 -22.73
C VAL A 25 10.74 2.47 -21.21
N GLN A 26 9.70 3.13 -20.70
CA GLN A 26 9.14 2.76 -19.42
C GLN A 26 8.82 1.30 -19.63
N ALA A 27 9.57 0.42 -18.96
CA ALA A 27 9.14 -0.93 -18.77
C ALA A 27 7.76 -0.82 -18.13
N GLN A 28 6.71 -0.98 -18.93
CA GLN A 28 5.35 -0.96 -18.44
C GLN A 28 5.15 -2.30 -17.75
N VAL A 29 5.38 -2.30 -16.45
CA VAL A 29 4.97 -3.41 -15.61
C VAL A 29 3.47 -3.30 -15.45
N THR A 30 2.71 -4.14 -16.15
CA THR A 30 1.25 -4.01 -16.26
C THR A 30 0.48 -5.05 -15.46
N ASN A 31 0.97 -6.28 -15.31
CA ASN A 31 0.24 -7.36 -14.63
C ASN A 31 1.04 -7.92 -13.44
N PRO A 32 0.51 -7.87 -12.20
CA PRO A 32 1.06 -8.54 -11.02
C PRO A 32 1.48 -10.00 -11.21
N GLU A 33 0.76 -10.76 -12.04
CA GLU A 33 1.04 -12.18 -12.28
C GLU A 33 2.36 -12.42 -13.03
N THR A 34 2.87 -11.43 -13.77
CA THR A 34 4.11 -11.56 -14.54
C THR A 34 5.33 -10.97 -13.83
N TRP A 35 5.18 -10.45 -12.61
CA TRP A 35 6.27 -9.77 -11.91
C TRP A 35 7.46 -10.68 -11.62
N SER A 36 7.22 -11.94 -11.24
CA SER A 36 8.28 -12.91 -10.94
C SER A 36 9.16 -13.20 -12.14
N SER A 37 8.58 -13.37 -13.34
CA SER A 37 9.34 -13.57 -14.56
C SER A 37 9.94 -12.26 -15.07
N PHE A 38 9.25 -11.13 -14.90
CA PHE A 38 9.73 -9.81 -15.30
C PHE A 38 11.02 -9.42 -14.58
N VAL A 39 11.10 -9.58 -13.24
CA VAL A 39 12.27 -9.11 -12.48
C VAL A 39 13.56 -9.86 -12.82
N GLU A 40 13.44 -11.11 -13.25
CA GLU A 40 14.55 -11.95 -13.71
C GLU A 40 14.94 -11.68 -15.18
N SER A 41 14.05 -11.05 -15.95
CA SER A 41 14.23 -10.84 -17.38
C SER A 41 15.19 -9.70 -17.71
N GLY A 42 15.62 -9.65 -18.98
CA GLY A 42 16.35 -8.52 -19.54
C GLY A 42 15.53 -7.22 -19.63
N ALA A 43 14.20 -7.30 -19.49
CA ALA A 43 13.30 -6.15 -19.55
C ALA A 43 13.31 -5.31 -18.26
N ASN A 44 13.80 -5.87 -17.13
CA ASN A 44 14.05 -5.11 -15.91
C ASN A 44 15.36 -4.31 -16.06
N PRO A 45 15.31 -2.99 -16.31
CA PRO A 45 16.51 -2.22 -16.62
C PRO A 45 17.44 -2.14 -15.41
N SER A 46 18.72 -1.88 -15.67
CA SER A 46 19.68 -1.58 -14.60
C SER A 46 19.77 -0.07 -14.39
N VAL A 47 19.76 0.36 -13.14
CA VAL A 47 19.97 1.76 -12.72
C VAL A 47 21.23 1.86 -11.87
N VAL A 48 21.85 3.04 -11.86
CA VAL A 48 22.98 3.33 -10.98
C VAL A 48 22.45 3.74 -9.61
N ASP A 49 22.93 3.09 -8.56
CA ASP A 49 22.53 3.34 -7.19
C ASP A 49 23.77 3.49 -6.29
N THR A 50 23.74 4.50 -5.42
CA THR A 50 24.79 4.77 -4.42
C THR A 50 24.37 4.17 -3.10
N PHE A 51 24.73 2.92 -2.86
CA PHE A 51 24.15 2.13 -1.77
C PHE A 51 24.94 2.21 -0.46
N ARG A 52 26.19 2.69 -0.50
CA ARG A 52 26.94 3.08 0.69
C ARG A 52 27.47 4.49 0.56
N TRP A 53 27.39 5.25 1.65
CA TRP A 53 27.93 6.61 1.73
C TRP A 53 28.35 6.94 3.16
N GLN A 54 29.48 7.63 3.29
CA GLN A 54 30.00 8.19 4.52
C GLN A 54 30.62 9.57 4.23
N LEU A 55 30.05 10.61 4.82
CA LEU A 55 30.55 11.98 4.84
C LEU A 55 31.19 12.36 6.18
N PHE A 56 31.09 11.51 7.20
CA PHE A 56 31.61 11.73 8.56
C PHE A 56 31.00 12.92 9.29
N THR A 57 29.81 13.33 8.84
CA THR A 57 29.10 14.51 9.37
C THR A 57 28.04 14.16 10.40
N SER A 58 27.86 12.86 10.67
CA SER A 58 26.70 12.31 11.38
C SER A 58 25.39 12.62 10.64
N SER A 59 25.45 12.66 9.30
CA SER A 59 24.28 12.84 8.45
C SER A 59 23.45 11.57 8.44
N GLU A 60 22.13 11.70 8.29
CA GLU A 60 21.23 10.55 8.10
C GLU A 60 21.53 9.77 6.80
N HIS A 61 22.28 10.36 5.87
CA HIS A 61 22.78 9.70 4.67
C HIS A 61 24.04 8.85 4.90
N ASP A 62 24.70 8.98 6.06
CA ASP A 62 25.88 8.21 6.44
C ASP A 62 25.46 6.78 6.83
N ASN A 63 25.57 5.84 5.90
CA ASN A 63 25.07 4.47 6.05
C ASN A 63 26.16 3.38 5.87
N TRP A 64 27.43 3.79 5.86
CA TRP A 64 28.57 2.88 5.78
C TRP A 64 29.33 2.87 7.10
N SER A 65 29.18 1.80 7.86
CA SER A 65 29.88 1.58 9.12
C SER A 65 31.39 1.46 8.89
N TYR A 66 32.17 1.94 9.84
CA TYR A 66 33.63 1.91 9.79
C TYR A 66 34.26 1.77 11.18
N THR A 67 35.54 1.38 11.22
CA THR A 67 36.34 1.30 12.44
C THR A 67 37.65 2.06 12.24
N LEU A 68 37.99 2.91 13.21
CA LEU A 68 39.20 3.73 13.19
C LEU A 68 40.34 3.03 13.94
N GLY A 69 41.58 3.26 13.50
CA GLY A 69 42.78 2.73 14.12
C GLY A 69 43.96 3.69 13.99
N GLY A 70 44.98 3.51 14.83
CA GLY A 70 46.24 4.26 14.77
C GLY A 70 46.08 5.79 14.90
N GLY A 71 45.14 6.25 15.74
CA GLY A 71 44.94 7.68 16.01
C GLY A 71 44.12 8.44 14.96
N ALA A 72 43.48 7.76 14.00
CA ALA A 72 42.47 8.37 13.15
C ALA A 72 41.27 8.85 13.98
N ILE A 73 40.78 10.06 13.69
CA ILE A 73 39.69 10.71 14.44
C ILE A 73 38.75 11.47 13.50
N ILE A 74 37.49 11.64 13.92
CA ILE A 74 36.59 12.59 13.25
C ILE A 74 36.94 13.99 13.72
N SER A 75 37.24 14.89 12.78
CA SER A 75 37.62 16.27 13.08
C SER A 75 36.38 17.06 13.49
N ASN A 76 36.35 17.57 14.72
CA ASN A 76 35.18 18.27 15.28
C ASN A 76 34.84 19.60 14.57
N ASP A 77 35.83 20.23 13.94
CA ASP A 77 35.74 21.52 13.26
C ASP A 77 35.23 21.41 11.82
N GLN A 78 35.66 20.38 11.08
CA GLN A 78 35.33 20.20 9.67
C GLN A 78 34.37 19.05 9.39
N LYS A 79 34.04 18.24 10.41
CA LYS A 79 33.18 17.05 10.28
C LYS A 79 33.66 16.10 9.17
N THR A 80 34.96 15.90 9.09
CA THR A 80 35.64 15.01 8.15
C THR A 80 36.49 14.01 8.92
N LEU A 81 36.89 12.92 8.27
CA LEU A 81 37.81 11.96 8.89
C LEU A 81 39.26 12.45 8.73
N LYS A 82 39.94 12.72 9.84
CA LYS A 82 41.36 13.03 9.91
C LYS A 82 42.17 11.75 10.14
N MET A 83 43.08 11.47 9.22
CA MET A 83 43.97 10.31 9.22
C MET A 83 45.44 10.74 9.32
N PRO A 84 46.04 10.77 10.52
CA PRO A 84 47.48 10.93 10.70
C PRO A 84 48.29 9.82 10.04
N LEU A 85 49.60 9.98 9.94
CA LEU A 85 50.52 8.90 9.57
C LEU A 85 50.40 7.72 10.58
N SER A 86 50.68 6.50 10.11
CA SER A 86 50.45 5.24 10.83
C SER A 86 48.99 4.95 11.25
N SER A 87 48.01 5.70 10.73
CA SER A 87 46.58 5.50 11.02
C SER A 87 45.85 4.67 9.96
N SER A 88 44.65 4.21 10.31
CA SER A 88 43.80 3.44 9.40
C SER A 88 42.32 3.66 9.64
N VAL A 89 41.52 3.45 8.60
CA VAL A 89 40.07 3.23 8.69
C VAL A 89 39.69 1.99 7.91
N ILE A 90 38.83 1.14 8.47
CA ILE A 90 38.31 -0.07 7.83
C ILE A 90 36.81 0.10 7.68
N PHE A 91 36.30 -0.06 6.45
CA PHE A 91 34.88 0.00 6.16
C PHE A 91 34.26 -1.40 6.19
N GLU A 92 33.01 -1.48 6.61
CA GLU A 92 32.23 -2.72 6.57
C GLU A 92 32.16 -3.28 5.15
N LYS A 93 32.17 -4.62 5.03
CA LYS A 93 32.09 -5.28 3.72
C LYS A 93 30.70 -5.11 3.10
N ASN A 94 30.66 -5.01 1.77
CA ASN A 94 29.43 -4.92 1.01
C ASN A 94 29.05 -6.27 0.39
N LEU A 95 27.75 -6.59 0.41
CA LEU A 95 27.18 -7.67 -0.38
C LEU A 95 27.07 -7.20 -1.83
N LEU A 96 27.75 -7.90 -2.75
CA LEU A 96 27.74 -7.56 -4.18
C LEU A 96 26.78 -8.41 -5.01
N SER A 97 26.14 -9.43 -4.44
CA SER A 97 25.36 -10.41 -5.20
C SER A 97 24.28 -9.78 -6.09
N CYS A 98 23.76 -8.61 -5.71
CA CYS A 98 22.73 -7.89 -6.47
C CYS A 98 23.27 -6.71 -7.30
N TYR A 99 24.54 -6.32 -7.12
CA TYR A 99 25.14 -5.18 -7.82
C TYR A 99 26.15 -5.64 -8.87
N LYS A 100 26.24 -4.89 -9.96
CA LYS A 100 27.24 -5.04 -11.02
C LYS A 100 28.01 -3.73 -11.18
N ASN A 101 29.22 -3.80 -11.70
CA ASN A 101 30.05 -2.62 -11.96
C ASN A 101 30.18 -1.76 -10.70
N VAL A 102 30.51 -2.38 -9.56
CA VAL A 102 30.63 -1.64 -8.30
C VAL A 102 31.95 -0.87 -8.24
N TYR A 103 31.86 0.40 -7.92
CA TYR A 103 32.97 1.31 -7.72
C TYR A 103 32.88 1.95 -6.34
N ILE A 104 34.04 2.18 -5.73
CA ILE A 104 34.18 2.96 -4.51
C ILE A 104 34.90 4.25 -4.87
N VAL A 105 34.40 5.38 -4.39
CA VAL A 105 35.03 6.69 -4.57
C VAL A 105 35.43 7.22 -3.20
N VAL A 106 36.66 7.73 -3.12
CA VAL A 106 37.23 8.34 -1.92
C VAL A 106 37.65 9.77 -2.28
N GLY A 107 37.13 10.75 -1.55
CA GLY A 107 37.60 12.13 -1.59
C GLY A 107 38.64 12.38 -0.49
N ILE A 108 39.74 13.02 -0.86
CA ILE A 108 40.98 13.10 -0.05
C ILE A 108 41.57 14.51 -0.15
N THR A 109 41.85 15.16 0.97
CA THR A 109 42.69 16.36 1.06
C THR A 109 43.99 16.03 1.78
N VAL A 110 45.12 16.56 1.30
CA VAL A 110 46.44 16.38 1.94
C VAL A 110 46.88 17.64 2.69
N HIS A 111 47.44 17.44 3.89
CA HIS A 111 47.93 18.52 4.74
C HIS A 111 49.34 18.24 5.23
N SER A 112 50.29 19.13 4.88
CA SER A 112 51.65 19.13 5.41
C SER A 112 52.42 17.80 5.27
N LEU A 113 52.19 17.08 4.16
CA LEU A 113 52.86 15.81 3.84
C LEU A 113 54.11 16.04 2.98
N VAL A 114 55.11 15.15 3.12
CA VAL A 114 56.33 15.15 2.29
C VAL A 114 56.35 13.95 1.34
N PRO A 115 57.15 13.96 0.26
CA PRO A 115 57.27 12.81 -0.63
C PRO A 115 57.63 11.53 0.14
N GLY A 116 56.80 10.49 0.02
CA GLY A 116 56.92 9.24 0.77
C GLY A 116 55.79 9.04 1.78
N ASP A 117 55.23 10.12 2.33
CA ASP A 117 54.00 10.06 3.13
C ASP A 117 52.83 9.65 2.22
N THR A 118 52.36 8.41 2.34
CA THR A 118 51.48 7.79 1.34
C THR A 118 50.19 7.27 1.97
N LEU A 119 49.06 7.56 1.34
CA LEU A 119 47.78 6.92 1.65
C LEU A 119 47.57 5.74 0.70
N TYR A 120 47.32 4.57 1.27
CA TYR A 120 47.01 3.36 0.54
C TYR A 120 45.54 2.98 0.70
N ALA A 121 44.94 2.48 -0.38
CA ALA A 121 43.73 1.67 -0.32
C ALA A 121 44.12 0.20 -0.26
N VAL A 122 43.64 -0.51 0.76
CA VAL A 122 43.59 -1.97 0.77
C VAL A 122 42.15 -2.37 0.45
N TYR A 123 41.92 -2.92 -0.73
CA TYR A 123 40.57 -3.25 -1.19
C TYR A 123 40.50 -4.68 -1.72
N SER A 124 39.30 -5.26 -1.69
CA SER A 124 39.04 -6.57 -2.28
C SER A 124 37.96 -6.48 -3.33
N ASN A 125 38.17 -7.19 -4.42
CA ASN A 125 37.22 -7.29 -5.52
C ASN A 125 37.20 -8.68 -6.16
N THR A 126 36.40 -8.84 -7.21
CA THR A 126 36.28 -10.07 -8.00
C THR A 126 37.59 -10.53 -8.63
N LEU A 127 38.56 -9.62 -8.85
CA LEU A 127 39.87 -9.95 -9.42
C LEU A 127 40.90 -10.35 -8.35
N GLY A 128 40.68 -10.05 -7.06
CA GLY A 128 41.56 -10.47 -5.98
C GLY A 128 41.27 -9.82 -4.64
N ALA A 129 41.69 -10.49 -3.57
CA ALA A 129 41.49 -10.03 -2.20
C ALA A 129 42.66 -9.19 -1.69
N LYS A 130 42.37 -8.18 -0.85
CA LYS A 130 43.33 -7.34 -0.12
C LYS A 130 44.44 -6.74 -1.00
N ARG A 131 44.10 -6.30 -2.21
CA ARG A 131 45.02 -5.58 -3.10
C ARG A 131 45.35 -4.22 -2.48
N LYS A 132 46.64 -3.88 -2.42
CA LYS A 132 47.13 -2.59 -1.90
C LYS A 132 47.47 -1.69 -3.09
N GLY A 133 46.83 -0.52 -3.15
CA GLY A 133 47.06 0.50 -4.17
C GLY A 133 47.37 1.85 -3.54
N VAL A 134 48.23 2.64 -4.18
CA VAL A 134 48.50 4.02 -3.76
C VAL A 134 47.34 4.91 -4.20
N LEU A 135 46.78 5.68 -3.26
CA LEU A 135 45.76 6.69 -3.56
C LEU A 135 46.36 8.09 -3.69
N CYS A 136 47.30 8.44 -2.81
CA CYS A 136 47.86 9.78 -2.68
C CYS A 136 49.26 9.71 -2.02
N PRO A 137 50.24 10.56 -2.40
CA PRO A 137 50.19 11.55 -3.48
C PRO A 137 50.14 10.89 -4.85
N ASP A 138 49.44 11.52 -5.80
CA ASP A 138 49.39 11.04 -7.18
C ASP A 138 50.55 11.67 -7.99
N PRO A 139 51.49 10.85 -8.50
CA PRO A 139 52.64 11.37 -9.24
C PRO A 139 52.24 12.13 -10.51
N LYS A 140 51.02 11.95 -11.04
CA LYS A 140 50.52 12.70 -12.20
C LYS A 140 50.11 14.14 -11.87
N TYR A 141 49.84 14.44 -10.59
CA TYR A 141 49.31 15.74 -10.16
C TYR A 141 50.03 16.24 -8.89
N PRO A 142 51.33 16.57 -8.98
CA PRO A 142 52.17 16.84 -7.82
C PRO A 142 51.77 18.10 -7.01
N ASN A 143 51.02 19.02 -7.61
CA ASN A 143 50.63 20.29 -6.98
C ASN A 143 49.16 20.31 -6.49
N GLN A 144 48.44 19.20 -6.63
CA GLN A 144 47.03 19.12 -6.24
C GLN A 144 46.94 18.74 -4.76
N SER A 145 46.12 19.48 -4.00
CA SER A 145 45.92 19.23 -2.56
C SER A 145 44.63 18.46 -2.24
N HIS A 146 43.69 18.39 -3.18
CA HIS A 146 42.43 17.63 -3.05
C HIS A 146 42.23 16.70 -4.24
N PHE A 147 41.81 15.46 -3.97
CA PHE A 147 41.73 14.37 -4.93
C PHE A 147 40.43 13.60 -4.75
N SER A 148 39.80 13.23 -5.87
CA SER A 148 38.82 12.14 -5.89
C SER A 148 39.44 10.91 -6.56
N ARG A 149 39.38 9.77 -5.89
CA ARG A 149 39.94 8.51 -6.38
C ARG A 149 38.86 7.46 -6.47
N ARG A 150 38.68 6.92 -7.67
CA ARG A 150 37.77 5.82 -7.95
C ARG A 150 38.53 4.50 -7.95
N LEU A 151 38.13 3.60 -7.07
CA LEU A 151 38.51 2.19 -7.02
C LEU A 151 37.44 1.39 -7.76
N GLY A 152 37.84 0.59 -8.74
CA GLY A 152 36.89 -0.11 -9.62
C GLY A 152 36.99 -1.62 -9.60
N TYR A 153 36.16 -2.22 -10.46
CA TYR A 153 35.88 -3.65 -10.60
C TYR A 153 35.26 -4.21 -9.33
N ASP A 154 33.94 -4.25 -9.22
CA ASP A 154 33.17 -5.00 -8.22
C ASP A 154 33.82 -5.08 -6.82
N ALA A 155 34.13 -3.90 -6.24
CA ALA A 155 34.83 -3.80 -4.97
C ALA A 155 33.86 -3.98 -3.79
N TYR A 156 34.15 -4.94 -2.90
CA TYR A 156 33.31 -5.27 -1.72
C TYR A 156 33.95 -4.95 -0.38
N TYR A 157 35.21 -4.54 -0.37
CA TYR A 157 35.95 -4.24 0.86
C TYR A 157 36.87 -3.06 0.61
N LEU A 158 36.96 -2.15 1.58
CA LEU A 158 37.90 -1.05 1.59
C LEU A 158 38.45 -0.86 3.01
N ALA A 159 39.76 -0.73 3.09
CA ALA A 159 40.45 -0.08 4.19
C ALA A 159 41.40 0.98 3.63
N LEU A 160 41.53 2.09 4.34
CA LEU A 160 42.52 3.11 4.06
C LEU A 160 43.60 3.02 5.13
N THR A 161 44.86 3.04 4.72
CA THR A 161 46.00 2.97 5.63
C THR A 161 47.02 4.03 5.25
N ALA A 162 47.36 4.91 6.18
CA ALA A 162 48.46 5.84 6.01
C ALA A 162 49.80 5.13 6.26
N SER A 163 50.84 5.51 5.53
CA SER A 163 52.21 5.02 5.77
C SER A 163 52.72 5.43 7.14
N ASP A 164 53.75 4.73 7.61
CA ASP A 164 54.57 5.26 8.70
C ASP A 164 55.26 6.56 8.27
N PRO A 165 55.61 7.45 9.22
CA PRO A 165 56.35 8.67 8.91
C PRO A 165 57.69 8.37 8.27
N VAL A 166 57.97 9.02 7.14
CA VAL A 166 59.29 8.96 6.50
C VAL A 166 60.22 10.01 7.12
N ASN A 167 61.52 9.90 6.81
CA ASN A 167 62.49 10.87 7.33
C ASN A 167 62.17 12.27 6.80
N GLY A 168 61.99 13.24 7.71
CA GLY A 168 61.59 14.61 7.38
C GLY A 168 60.07 14.86 7.29
N SER A 169 59.21 13.89 7.64
CA SER A 169 57.77 14.12 7.74
C SER A 169 57.43 15.23 8.73
N LYS A 170 56.44 16.06 8.39
CA LYS A 170 56.06 17.26 9.16
C LYS A 170 54.81 17.06 10.04
N ASN A 171 54.58 15.82 10.50
CA ASN A 171 53.35 15.42 11.21
C ASN A 171 52.07 15.81 10.44
N GLY A 172 52.11 15.69 9.12
CA GLY A 172 50.96 15.92 8.25
C GLY A 172 49.90 14.83 8.39
N TYR A 173 48.78 15.02 7.69
CA TYR A 173 47.67 14.08 7.71
C TYR A 173 46.90 14.08 6.38
N PHE A 174 46.16 13.00 6.16
CA PHE A 174 45.15 12.89 5.12
C PHE A 174 43.79 13.22 5.72
N GLN A 175 42.98 13.97 5.00
CA GLN A 175 41.60 14.25 5.37
C GLN A 175 40.67 13.61 4.36
N ILE A 176 39.73 12.79 4.84
CA ILE A 176 38.74 12.12 4.01
C ILE A 176 37.41 12.85 4.21
N ASP A 177 36.93 13.50 3.15
CA ASP A 177 35.68 14.26 3.15
C ASP A 177 34.47 13.41 2.73
N SER A 178 34.71 12.36 1.95
CA SER A 178 33.64 11.49 1.45
C SER A 178 34.17 10.10 1.05
N VAL A 179 33.41 9.07 1.38
CA VAL A 179 33.56 7.72 0.85
C VAL A 179 32.21 7.20 0.44
N TYR A 180 32.04 6.79 -0.81
CA TYR A 180 30.79 6.20 -1.28
C TYR A 180 31.01 5.06 -2.25
N SER A 181 30.09 4.10 -2.23
CA SER A 181 30.04 2.97 -3.15
C SER A 181 28.80 3.08 -4.01
N TYR A 182 28.99 2.95 -5.32
CA TYR A 182 27.89 2.91 -6.27
C TYR A 182 28.06 1.75 -7.24
N GLY A 183 26.94 1.28 -7.78
CA GLY A 183 26.91 0.19 -8.74
C GLY A 183 25.62 0.17 -9.52
N SER A 184 25.57 -0.68 -10.54
CA SER A 184 24.37 -0.97 -11.29
C SER A 184 23.57 -2.06 -10.58
N ILE A 185 22.28 -1.85 -10.38
CA ILE A 185 21.33 -2.82 -9.84
C ILE A 185 20.03 -2.77 -10.64
N ARG A 186 19.22 -3.83 -10.59
CA ARG A 186 17.91 -3.81 -11.23
C ARG A 186 17.01 -2.72 -10.64
N GLN A 187 16.33 -1.98 -11.52
CA GLN A 187 15.41 -0.92 -11.13
C GLN A 187 14.27 -1.47 -10.31
N TYR A 188 13.65 -2.56 -10.77
CA TYR A 188 12.52 -3.19 -10.08
C TYR A 188 12.99 -4.34 -9.20
N SER A 189 12.43 -4.41 -8.00
CA SER A 189 12.56 -5.56 -7.13
C SER A 189 11.20 -6.07 -6.69
N LEU A 190 11.07 -7.39 -6.64
CA LEU A 190 9.86 -8.07 -6.20
C LEU A 190 9.99 -8.47 -4.74
N PHE A 191 9.05 -8.01 -3.91
CA PHE A 191 8.83 -8.51 -2.56
C PHE A 191 7.94 -9.74 -2.60
N SER A 192 8.32 -10.79 -1.87
CA SER A 192 7.54 -12.02 -1.77
C SER A 192 7.61 -12.62 -0.36
N GLY A 193 6.52 -13.27 0.06
CA GLY A 193 6.38 -13.85 1.40
C GLY A 193 5.87 -12.83 2.41
N ASN A 194 6.21 -13.01 3.69
CA ASN A 194 5.83 -12.12 4.80
C ASN A 194 7.08 -11.62 5.51
N GLY A 195 7.18 -10.31 5.76
CA GLY A 195 8.29 -9.74 6.51
C GLY A 195 8.42 -8.23 6.40
N ASN A 196 9.49 -7.71 7.00
CA ASN A 196 9.80 -6.29 6.98
C ASN A 196 10.37 -5.87 5.61
N TRP A 197 10.11 -4.63 5.19
CA TRP A 197 10.69 -4.03 3.99
C TRP A 197 12.21 -4.15 3.94
N ASN A 198 12.90 -4.02 5.08
CA ASN A 198 14.36 -4.09 5.14
C ASN A 198 14.90 -5.54 5.14
N ASP A 199 14.03 -6.56 5.14
CA ASP A 199 14.45 -7.96 5.06
C ASP A 199 14.92 -8.30 3.65
N SER A 200 16.25 -8.25 3.44
CA SER A 200 16.84 -8.41 2.12
C SER A 200 16.55 -9.75 1.45
N ILE A 201 16.22 -10.80 2.21
CA ILE A 201 15.94 -12.13 1.63
C ILE A 201 14.55 -12.19 0.97
N ARG A 202 13.67 -11.24 1.27
CA ARG A 202 12.30 -11.15 0.72
C ARG A 202 12.25 -10.46 -0.63
N TRP A 203 13.35 -9.84 -1.05
CA TRP A 203 13.45 -9.11 -2.30
C TRP A 203 14.22 -9.89 -3.36
N SER A 204 13.72 -9.94 -4.59
CA SER A 204 14.47 -10.52 -5.71
C SER A 204 15.80 -9.78 -5.95
N HIS A 205 15.81 -8.47 -5.73
CA HIS A 205 16.99 -7.61 -5.78
C HIS A 205 16.91 -6.63 -4.63
N LEU A 206 17.73 -6.70 -3.57
CA LEU A 206 17.79 -5.80 -2.37
C LEU A 206 16.68 -4.74 -2.17
N PRO A 207 16.19 -4.47 -0.95
CA PRO A 207 15.12 -3.50 -0.70
C PRO A 207 15.23 -2.22 -1.55
N PRO A 208 14.20 -1.87 -2.36
CA PRO A 208 14.24 -0.69 -3.20
C PRO A 208 14.42 0.57 -2.36
N LEU A 209 15.38 1.41 -2.77
CA LEU A 209 15.65 2.71 -2.20
C LEU A 209 15.78 3.76 -3.30
N ARG A 210 15.38 5.00 -2.99
CA ARG A 210 15.55 6.21 -3.81
C ARG A 210 14.97 6.08 -5.23
N HIS A 211 15.79 5.73 -6.22
CA HIS A 211 15.42 5.66 -7.65
C HIS A 211 14.99 4.26 -8.12
N ARG A 212 14.73 3.37 -7.16
CA ARG A 212 14.31 2.00 -7.44
C ARG A 212 12.83 1.83 -7.17
N SER A 213 12.26 0.82 -7.82
CA SER A 213 10.84 0.53 -7.79
C SER A 213 10.57 -0.79 -7.08
N ALA A 214 9.55 -0.79 -6.22
CA ALA A 214 9.05 -1.98 -5.54
C ALA A 214 7.87 -2.57 -6.29
N LEU A 215 7.90 -3.89 -6.48
CA LEU A 215 6.78 -4.72 -6.89
C LEU A 215 6.41 -5.56 -5.66
N ILE A 216 5.20 -5.43 -5.12
CA ILE A 216 4.81 -6.05 -3.86
C ILE A 216 3.73 -7.11 -4.12
N SER A 217 4.12 -8.39 -4.03
CA SER A 217 3.23 -9.55 -4.15
C SER A 217 3.27 -10.44 -2.90
N GLY A 218 3.58 -9.85 -1.75
CA GLY A 218 3.60 -10.50 -0.45
C GLY A 218 3.17 -9.52 0.64
N GLU A 219 3.24 -9.93 1.89
CA GLU A 219 2.89 -9.13 3.07
C GLU A 219 4.12 -8.37 3.57
N ALA A 220 4.26 -7.11 3.14
CA ALA A 220 5.36 -6.24 3.50
C ALA A 220 5.00 -5.32 4.68
N GLU A 221 5.86 -5.25 5.68
CA GLU A 221 5.76 -4.29 6.79
C GLU A 221 6.82 -3.18 6.67
N ILE A 222 6.41 -1.93 6.82
CA ILE A 222 7.30 -0.78 7.01
C ILE A 222 7.19 -0.31 8.46
N ASN A 223 8.31 -0.39 9.19
CA ASN A 223 8.42 0.06 10.59
C ASN A 223 9.56 1.05 10.85
N SER A 224 10.14 1.56 9.76
CA SER A 224 11.14 2.62 9.74
C SER A 224 10.81 3.60 8.62
N THR A 225 11.59 4.67 8.50
CA THR A 225 11.54 5.51 7.32
C THR A 225 12.12 4.77 6.12
N VAL A 226 11.38 4.73 5.01
CA VAL A 226 11.76 4.11 3.74
C VAL A 226 11.37 5.04 2.60
N GLN A 227 12.26 5.20 1.62
CA GLN A 227 11.98 5.99 0.42
C GLN A 227 12.31 5.22 -0.85
N CYS A 228 11.38 5.17 -1.81
CA CYS A 228 11.62 4.63 -3.16
C CYS A 228 10.92 5.46 -4.25
N GLU A 229 11.20 5.17 -5.52
CA GLU A 229 10.65 5.95 -6.64
C GLU A 229 9.19 5.54 -6.86
N GLN A 230 8.97 4.24 -7.00
CA GLN A 230 7.66 3.69 -7.28
C GLN A 230 7.40 2.49 -6.38
N ALA A 231 6.15 2.32 -5.97
CA ALA A 231 5.68 1.08 -5.36
C ALA A 231 4.40 0.64 -6.04
N LEU A 232 4.40 -0.59 -6.51
CA LEU A 232 3.30 -1.23 -7.19
C LEU A 232 2.81 -2.35 -6.28
N LEU A 233 1.63 -2.19 -5.71
CA LEU A 233 0.98 -3.17 -4.86
C LEU A 233 0.07 -4.06 -5.72
N GLY A 234 0.56 -5.26 -5.98
CA GLY A 234 -0.17 -6.35 -6.63
C GLY A 234 -0.67 -7.29 -5.55
N ASN A 235 -0.72 -8.59 -5.82
CA ASN A 235 -1.29 -9.63 -4.96
C ASN A 235 -0.59 -9.77 -3.58
N GLY A 236 -0.81 -8.83 -2.66
CA GLY A 236 -0.25 -8.83 -1.31
C GLY A 236 -0.57 -7.56 -0.52
N GLY A 237 -0.19 -7.52 0.75
CA GLY A 237 -0.38 -6.37 1.64
C GLY A 237 0.86 -5.50 1.82
N LEU A 238 0.63 -4.19 2.02
CA LEU A 238 1.61 -3.25 2.54
C LEU A 238 1.08 -2.63 3.84
N HIS A 239 1.73 -2.97 4.95
CA HIS A 239 1.41 -2.43 6.27
C HIS A 239 2.46 -1.40 6.70
N ILE A 240 2.04 -0.14 6.84
CA ILE A 240 2.88 0.92 7.42
C ILE A 240 2.53 1.00 8.91
N SER A 241 3.37 0.40 9.76
CA SER A 241 3.19 0.43 11.21
C SER A 241 3.29 1.85 11.78
N GLU A 242 2.91 2.07 13.03
CA GLU A 242 2.95 3.39 13.70
C GLU A 242 4.33 4.09 13.63
N LYS A 243 5.41 3.31 13.64
CA LYS A 243 6.79 3.81 13.54
C LYS A 243 7.28 3.96 12.09
N GLY A 244 6.52 3.43 11.14
CA GLY A 244 6.83 3.46 9.72
C GLY A 244 6.57 4.83 9.10
N HIS A 245 7.47 5.25 8.21
CA HIS A 245 7.23 6.37 7.31
C HIS A 245 7.60 5.96 5.88
N PHE A 246 6.58 5.74 5.06
CA PHE A 246 6.78 5.39 3.66
C PHE A 246 6.72 6.63 2.77
N ILE A 247 7.81 6.91 2.06
CA ILE A 247 7.93 8.02 1.11
C ILE A 247 8.07 7.42 -0.30
N VAL A 248 7.19 7.79 -1.21
CA VAL A 248 7.19 7.28 -2.58
C VAL A 248 6.81 8.36 -3.56
N ASP A 249 7.40 8.40 -4.75
CA ASP A 249 6.96 9.36 -5.77
C ASP A 249 5.64 8.90 -6.39
N LYS A 250 5.55 7.62 -6.74
CA LYS A 250 4.35 7.02 -7.35
C LYS A 250 3.92 5.74 -6.64
N LEU A 251 2.68 5.74 -6.12
CA LEU A 251 2.06 4.54 -5.55
C LEU A 251 1.00 4.01 -6.50
N VAL A 252 1.04 2.72 -6.85
CA VAL A 252 0.06 2.09 -7.73
C VAL A 252 -0.59 0.92 -6.99
N LEU A 253 -1.90 1.00 -6.80
CA LEU A 253 -2.71 -0.06 -6.20
C LEU A 253 -3.43 -0.80 -7.32
N TYR A 254 -3.11 -2.07 -7.53
CA TYR A 254 -3.90 -2.90 -8.42
C TYR A 254 -5.18 -3.33 -7.70
N SER A 255 -6.30 -3.35 -8.40
CA SER A 255 -7.48 -4.09 -7.94
C SER A 255 -7.32 -5.51 -8.46
N THR A 256 -6.97 -6.43 -7.57
CA THR A 256 -6.66 -7.83 -7.90
C THR A 256 -7.83 -8.75 -7.63
N ASP A 257 -9.04 -8.21 -7.54
CA ASP A 257 -10.26 -9.00 -7.47
C ASP A 257 -10.44 -9.74 -8.78
N ASN A 258 -9.77 -10.89 -8.86
CA ASN A 258 -9.99 -11.92 -9.83
C ASN A 258 -11.35 -12.54 -9.45
N PRO A 259 -12.47 -12.20 -10.12
CA PRO A 259 -13.82 -12.42 -9.59
C PRO A 259 -14.27 -13.90 -9.62
N LEU A 260 -13.38 -14.81 -9.99
CA LEU A 260 -13.72 -16.17 -10.41
C LEU A 260 -13.63 -17.22 -9.29
N THR A 261 -13.23 -16.89 -8.06
CA THR A 261 -13.28 -17.87 -6.96
C THR A 261 -14.61 -17.77 -6.20
N ASN A 262 -15.43 -18.81 -6.30
CA ASN A 262 -16.89 -18.74 -6.22
C ASN A 262 -17.53 -18.83 -4.82
N THR A 263 -16.84 -18.47 -3.74
CA THR A 263 -17.40 -18.57 -2.37
C THR A 263 -16.86 -17.49 -1.45
N ASP A 264 -17.64 -17.07 -0.43
CA ASP A 264 -17.10 -16.37 0.73
C ASP A 264 -15.90 -17.16 1.25
N ARG A 265 -14.75 -16.51 1.38
CA ARG A 265 -13.49 -17.17 1.74
C ARG A 265 -12.85 -16.42 2.88
N ALA A 266 -12.09 -17.16 3.69
CA ALA A 266 -11.16 -16.55 4.61
C ALA A 266 -10.23 -15.60 3.84
N LEU A 267 -9.95 -14.43 4.43
CA LEU A 267 -8.95 -13.51 3.90
C LEU A 267 -7.61 -14.26 3.77
N THR A 268 -6.97 -14.19 2.60
CA THR A 268 -5.65 -14.80 2.37
C THR A 268 -4.63 -13.73 2.00
N THR A 269 -3.34 -14.07 2.07
CA THR A 269 -2.17 -13.20 1.78
C THR A 269 -2.04 -12.74 0.31
N THR A 270 -3.14 -12.74 -0.45
CA THR A 270 -3.21 -12.37 -1.87
C THR A 270 -4.08 -11.14 -2.11
N ASP A 271 -4.65 -10.60 -1.04
CA ASP A 271 -5.62 -9.52 -1.11
C ASP A 271 -4.90 -8.19 -0.99
N ASN A 272 -4.99 -7.37 -2.04
CA ASN A 272 -4.30 -6.08 -2.07
C ASN A 272 -4.79 -5.20 -0.94
N SER A 273 -3.93 -4.93 0.04
CA SER A 273 -4.29 -4.15 1.21
C SER A 273 -3.20 -3.15 1.52
N LEU A 274 -3.54 -1.86 1.47
CA LEU A 274 -2.68 -0.81 1.99
C LEU A 274 -3.21 -0.38 3.36
N THR A 275 -2.57 -0.83 4.43
CA THR A 275 -2.93 -0.43 5.79
C THR A 275 -1.93 0.63 6.29
N VAL A 276 -2.43 1.79 6.71
CA VAL A 276 -1.59 2.90 7.16
C VAL A 276 -1.88 3.20 8.62
N ALA A 277 -0.94 2.88 9.51
CA ALA A 277 -0.94 3.33 10.91
C ALA A 277 0.07 4.47 11.13
N GLY A 278 1.25 4.39 10.50
CA GLY A 278 2.29 5.42 10.54
C GLY A 278 2.07 6.56 9.55
N LYS A 279 3.11 6.95 8.80
CA LYS A 279 3.04 8.03 7.83
C LYS A 279 3.21 7.53 6.40
N LEU A 280 2.34 7.96 5.50
CA LEU A 280 2.48 7.78 4.06
C LEU A 280 2.70 9.16 3.42
N THR A 281 3.69 9.27 2.54
CA THR A 281 3.94 10.48 1.76
C THR A 281 4.11 10.08 0.30
N VAL A 282 3.16 10.52 -0.54
CA VAL A 282 3.20 10.32 -1.98
C VAL A 282 3.57 11.64 -2.63
N ASN A 283 4.76 11.74 -3.24
CA ASN A 283 5.26 13.03 -3.71
C ASN A 283 4.63 13.48 -5.04
N LYS A 284 4.23 12.54 -5.91
CA LYS A 284 3.73 12.86 -7.25
C LYS A 284 2.32 12.36 -7.49
N GLN A 285 2.08 11.06 -7.38
CA GLN A 285 0.80 10.49 -7.83
C GLN A 285 0.46 9.17 -7.14
N LEU A 286 -0.82 9.01 -6.80
CA LEU A 286 -1.42 7.71 -6.46
C LEU A 286 -2.29 7.25 -7.64
N GLU A 287 -2.16 5.98 -8.00
CA GLU A 287 -2.97 5.33 -9.04
C GLU A 287 -3.70 4.11 -8.46
N VAL A 288 -4.94 3.93 -8.88
CA VAL A 288 -5.70 2.68 -8.77
C VAL A 288 -5.86 2.11 -10.18
N ARG A 289 -5.42 0.87 -10.38
CA ARG A 289 -5.58 0.14 -11.64
C ARG A 289 -6.65 -0.92 -11.47
N TYR A 290 -7.79 -0.72 -12.13
CA TYR A 290 -8.92 -1.63 -12.06
C TYR A 290 -9.11 -2.38 -13.38
N THR A 291 -9.08 -3.71 -13.32
CA THR A 291 -9.35 -4.58 -14.47
C THR A 291 -10.79 -5.05 -14.42
N PHE A 292 -11.60 -4.64 -15.39
CA PHE A 292 -12.97 -5.08 -15.56
C PHE A 292 -13.02 -6.56 -15.96
N PRO A 293 -13.81 -7.40 -15.27
CA PRO A 293 -13.90 -8.82 -15.58
C PRO A 293 -14.41 -9.08 -16.99
N GLU A 294 -15.43 -8.32 -17.39
CA GLU A 294 -16.03 -8.34 -18.72
C GLU A 294 -16.36 -6.91 -19.16
N LYS A 295 -16.10 -6.61 -20.43
CA LYS A 295 -16.53 -5.37 -21.08
C LYS A 295 -18.03 -5.42 -21.38
N GLY A 296 -18.69 -4.27 -21.44
CA GLY A 296 -20.14 -4.17 -21.70
C GLY A 296 -21.03 -4.61 -20.52
N LYS A 297 -20.45 -4.76 -19.32
CA LYS A 297 -21.16 -5.11 -18.08
C LYS A 297 -20.95 -4.02 -17.04
N TRP A 298 -21.93 -3.85 -16.17
CA TRP A 298 -21.91 -2.87 -15.08
C TRP A 298 -21.35 -3.48 -13.81
N TYR A 299 -20.47 -2.76 -13.12
CA TYR A 299 -19.87 -3.20 -11.85
C TYR A 299 -19.97 -2.11 -10.79
N PHE A 300 -20.16 -2.52 -9.55
CA PHE A 300 -20.11 -1.65 -8.38
C PHE A 300 -18.66 -1.29 -8.03
N LEU A 301 -18.33 0.00 -8.09
CA LEU A 301 -17.00 0.54 -7.77
C LEU A 301 -17.08 1.71 -6.81
N SER A 302 -15.98 1.96 -6.10
CA SER A 302 -15.73 3.14 -5.30
C SER A 302 -14.24 3.46 -5.21
N PHE A 303 -13.90 4.64 -4.73
CA PHE A 303 -12.53 5.12 -4.64
C PHE A 303 -12.23 5.74 -3.27
N PRO A 304 -10.99 5.56 -2.75
CA PRO A 304 -10.56 6.14 -1.47
C PRO A 304 -10.09 7.61 -1.60
N PHE A 305 -10.25 8.21 -2.78
CA PHE A 305 -9.94 9.60 -3.11
C PHE A 305 -10.90 10.09 -4.20
N ASP A 306 -11.00 11.41 -4.34
CA ASP A 306 -11.76 12.04 -5.42
C ASP A 306 -11.05 11.84 -6.76
N VAL A 307 -11.82 11.55 -7.80
CA VAL A 307 -11.31 11.33 -9.15
C VAL A 307 -11.98 12.30 -10.11
N TYR A 308 -11.18 13.18 -10.68
CA TYR A 308 -11.64 14.11 -11.71
C TYR A 308 -11.48 13.52 -13.11
N LEU A 309 -12.19 14.10 -14.08
CA LEU A 309 -12.21 13.63 -15.47
C LEU A 309 -10.80 13.52 -16.08
N ASN A 310 -9.91 14.45 -15.72
CA ASN A 310 -8.52 14.46 -16.20
C ASN A 310 -7.64 13.39 -15.55
N ASP A 311 -8.09 12.81 -14.44
CA ASP A 311 -7.36 11.79 -13.69
C ASP A 311 -7.75 10.36 -14.07
N ILE A 312 -8.74 10.22 -14.97
CA ILE A 312 -9.12 8.98 -15.62
C ILE A 312 -8.15 8.70 -16.78
N ASP A 313 -7.84 7.43 -17.01
CA ASP A 313 -7.03 6.95 -18.12
C ASP A 313 -7.40 7.62 -19.45
N LYS A 314 -6.44 8.37 -20.02
CA LYS A 314 -6.62 9.17 -21.23
C LYS A 314 -6.97 8.36 -22.47
N ARG A 315 -6.78 7.04 -22.44
CA ARG A 315 -7.23 6.13 -23.50
C ARG A 315 -8.75 6.06 -23.58
N PHE A 316 -9.44 6.29 -22.46
CA PHE A 316 -10.88 6.19 -22.34
C PHE A 316 -11.54 7.57 -22.30
N GLN A 317 -12.71 7.68 -22.90
CA GLN A 317 -13.55 8.88 -22.77
C GLN A 317 -14.83 8.54 -22.01
N LEU A 318 -15.19 9.37 -21.03
CA LEU A 318 -16.48 9.31 -20.39
C LEU A 318 -17.58 9.67 -21.41
N LYS A 319 -18.59 8.80 -21.53
CA LYS A 319 -19.77 9.00 -22.38
C LYS A 319 -21.03 8.66 -21.58
N ASP A 320 -22.16 9.13 -22.08
CA ASP A 320 -23.46 8.82 -21.52
C ASP A 320 -24.26 7.84 -22.41
N LYS A 321 -25.49 7.53 -21.96
CA LYS A 321 -26.40 6.59 -22.63
C LYS A 321 -26.98 7.10 -23.97
N THR A 322 -26.85 8.39 -24.27
CA THR A 322 -27.36 8.98 -25.52
C THR A 322 -26.39 8.80 -26.66
N PHE A 323 -25.13 8.52 -26.34
CA PHE A 323 -24.07 8.24 -27.30
C PHE A 323 -24.25 6.84 -27.94
N SER A 324 -24.10 6.75 -29.25
CA SER A 324 -24.33 5.53 -30.05
C SER A 324 -23.09 4.99 -30.77
N GLY A 325 -21.91 5.53 -30.48
CA GLY A 325 -20.64 5.05 -31.02
C GLY A 325 -20.06 3.85 -30.26
N LYS A 326 -18.94 3.33 -30.74
CA LYS A 326 -18.18 2.22 -30.14
C LYS A 326 -16.71 2.59 -30.07
N GLY A 327 -16.01 2.15 -29.02
CA GLY A 327 -14.60 2.49 -28.81
C GLY A 327 -14.21 2.40 -27.34
N ASP A 328 -13.12 3.07 -26.99
CA ASP A 328 -12.63 3.16 -25.60
C ASP A 328 -13.49 4.16 -24.82
N PHE A 329 -14.68 3.72 -24.42
CA PHE A 329 -15.63 4.53 -23.65
C PHE A 329 -15.88 3.95 -22.26
N LEU A 330 -16.02 4.87 -21.31
CA LEU A 330 -16.40 4.63 -19.93
C LEU A 330 -17.81 5.19 -19.70
N TYR A 331 -18.65 4.43 -19.02
CA TYR A 331 -19.99 4.84 -18.63
C TYR A 331 -20.14 4.74 -17.12
N VAL A 332 -20.75 5.76 -16.51
CA VAL A 332 -20.92 5.87 -15.05
C VAL A 332 -22.38 6.14 -14.73
N GLN A 333 -22.90 5.46 -13.71
CA GLN A 333 -24.22 5.69 -13.13
C GLN A 333 -24.11 5.95 -11.64
N VAL A 334 -24.89 6.93 -11.19
CA VAL A 334 -25.02 7.34 -9.79
C VAL A 334 -26.39 6.88 -9.29
N TYR A 335 -26.41 6.35 -8.06
CA TYR A 335 -27.65 5.98 -7.40
C TYR A 335 -28.45 7.21 -6.96
N ASP A 336 -29.74 7.26 -7.27
CA ASP A 336 -30.65 8.34 -6.90
C ASP A 336 -31.71 7.85 -5.91
N GLY A 337 -31.34 7.87 -4.63
CA GLY A 337 -32.25 7.52 -3.54
C GLY A 337 -33.46 8.47 -3.44
N LYS A 338 -33.36 9.71 -3.92
CA LYS A 338 -34.47 10.67 -3.92
C LYS A 338 -35.50 10.29 -4.96
N LYS A 339 -35.07 9.93 -6.17
CA LYS A 339 -35.94 9.39 -7.20
C LYS A 339 -36.64 8.12 -6.71
N ARG A 340 -35.92 7.20 -6.05
CA ARG A 340 -36.51 6.00 -5.43
C ARG A 340 -37.58 6.33 -4.41
N ALA A 341 -37.26 7.23 -3.48
CA ALA A 341 -38.21 7.66 -2.47
C ALA A 341 -39.46 8.25 -3.13
N GLN A 342 -39.31 9.10 -4.16
CA GLN A 342 -40.44 9.75 -4.85
C GLN A 342 -41.29 8.81 -5.72
N SER A 343 -40.65 7.89 -6.45
CA SER A 343 -41.32 6.94 -7.34
C SER A 343 -42.02 5.82 -6.57
N ASN A 344 -41.56 5.55 -5.34
CA ASN A 344 -42.02 4.42 -4.54
C ASN A 344 -41.84 3.08 -5.28
N ASP A 345 -40.72 2.95 -6.00
CA ASP A 345 -40.37 1.82 -6.85
C ASP A 345 -38.91 1.44 -6.64
N ALA A 346 -38.61 0.15 -6.52
CA ALA A 346 -37.25 -0.40 -6.38
C ALA A 346 -36.56 -0.61 -7.75
N THR A 347 -37.05 0.01 -8.82
CA THR A 347 -36.48 -0.09 -10.16
C THR A 347 -36.25 1.27 -10.80
N GLY A 348 -35.18 1.36 -11.59
CA GLY A 348 -34.90 2.53 -12.42
C GLY A 348 -34.36 3.76 -11.67
N ASN A 349 -33.78 3.60 -10.48
CA ASN A 349 -33.29 4.72 -9.66
C ASN A 349 -31.81 5.04 -9.90
N TRP A 350 -31.34 4.80 -11.12
CA TRP A 350 -29.98 5.11 -11.57
C TRP A 350 -30.01 6.29 -12.53
N THR A 351 -29.10 7.24 -12.30
CA THR A 351 -28.90 8.41 -13.17
C THR A 351 -27.56 8.26 -13.87
N VAL A 352 -27.57 8.38 -15.19
CA VAL A 352 -26.34 8.34 -15.98
C VAL A 352 -25.62 9.67 -15.82
N LEU A 353 -24.33 9.60 -15.52
CA LEU A 353 -23.50 10.78 -15.38
C LEU A 353 -22.99 11.21 -16.76
N SER A 354 -23.35 12.42 -17.17
CA SER A 354 -22.93 13.01 -18.45
C SER A 354 -21.76 13.96 -18.26
N PRO A 355 -20.71 13.92 -19.11
CA PRO A 355 -19.57 14.83 -19.01
C PRO A 355 -19.93 16.31 -19.03
N GLU A 356 -21.01 16.68 -19.74
CA GLU A 356 -21.48 18.06 -19.88
C GLU A 356 -22.10 18.62 -18.60
N GLU A 357 -22.53 17.75 -17.68
CA GLU A 357 -23.15 18.13 -16.39
C GLU A 357 -22.10 18.31 -15.27
N LEU A 358 -20.83 17.98 -15.55
CA LEU A 358 -19.74 18.09 -14.59
C LEU A 358 -19.18 19.51 -14.53
N SER A 359 -19.65 20.33 -13.61
CA SER A 359 -19.22 21.73 -13.47
C SER A 359 -17.75 21.89 -13.05
N ASP A 360 -17.24 20.99 -12.21
CA ASP A 360 -15.87 21.00 -11.67
C ASP A 360 -15.02 19.82 -12.18
N GLY A 361 -15.60 18.98 -13.05
CA GLY A 361 -14.96 17.79 -13.57
C GLY A 361 -14.88 16.61 -12.59
N LEU A 362 -15.47 16.68 -11.39
CA LEU A 362 -15.49 15.57 -10.43
C LEU A 362 -16.36 14.43 -10.95
N VAL A 363 -15.78 13.24 -11.16
CA VAL A 363 -16.53 12.07 -11.65
C VAL A 363 -16.86 11.13 -10.51
N PHE A 364 -15.87 10.83 -9.66
CA PHE A 364 -16.03 9.95 -8.52
C PHE A 364 -15.65 10.67 -7.23
N GLU A 365 -16.61 10.78 -6.33
CA GLU A 365 -16.47 11.32 -4.99
C GLU A 365 -15.95 10.22 -4.06
N LYS A 366 -14.96 10.55 -3.24
CA LYS A 366 -14.38 9.66 -2.24
C LYS A 366 -15.47 9.04 -1.37
N GLY A 367 -15.44 7.73 -1.21
CA GLY A 367 -16.37 7.02 -0.32
C GLY A 367 -17.79 6.90 -0.84
N LYS A 368 -18.10 7.36 -2.05
CA LYS A 368 -19.37 7.12 -2.73
C LYS A 368 -19.27 5.91 -3.66
N GLY A 369 -20.36 5.17 -3.81
CA GLY A 369 -20.42 4.04 -4.71
C GLY A 369 -21.05 4.39 -6.06
N TYR A 370 -20.64 3.66 -7.10
CA TYR A 370 -21.01 3.90 -8.49
C TYR A 370 -21.25 2.59 -9.23
N LEU A 371 -22.09 2.63 -10.25
CA LEU A 371 -22.10 1.60 -11.30
C LEU A 371 -21.25 2.08 -12.47
N VAL A 372 -20.30 1.25 -12.88
CA VAL A 372 -19.33 1.60 -13.92
C VAL A 372 -19.24 0.49 -14.95
N ALA A 373 -19.22 0.86 -16.23
CA ALA A 373 -19.08 -0.06 -17.34
C ALA A 373 -18.10 0.47 -18.39
N LEU A 374 -17.39 -0.46 -19.03
CA LEU A 374 -16.68 -0.18 -20.28
C LEU A 374 -17.56 -0.54 -21.47
N ASP A 375 -17.37 0.16 -22.57
CA ASP A 375 -17.95 -0.24 -23.85
C ASP A 375 -17.52 -1.66 -24.22
N ALA A 376 -18.44 -2.45 -24.78
CA ALA A 376 -18.15 -3.82 -25.21
C ALA A 376 -17.02 -3.87 -26.26
N ALA A 377 -16.86 -2.80 -27.05
CA ALA A 377 -15.84 -2.68 -28.08
C ALA A 377 -14.52 -2.03 -27.60
N ALA A 378 -14.38 -1.70 -26.32
CA ALA A 378 -13.13 -1.15 -25.79
C ALA A 378 -11.94 -2.08 -26.08
N SER A 379 -10.79 -1.50 -26.39
CA SER A 379 -9.55 -2.19 -26.77
C SER A 379 -8.84 -2.82 -25.57
N ASP A 380 -9.03 -2.24 -24.38
CA ASP A 380 -8.50 -2.71 -23.10
C ASP A 380 -9.66 -2.87 -22.09
N ASN A 381 -9.46 -3.70 -21.07
CA ASN A 381 -10.37 -3.84 -19.93
C ASN A 381 -9.76 -3.32 -18.62
N THR A 382 -8.55 -2.76 -18.63
CA THR A 382 -7.90 -2.19 -17.45
C THR A 382 -7.82 -0.67 -17.54
N LEU A 383 -8.38 0.02 -16.54
CA LEU A 383 -8.35 1.47 -16.41
C LEU A 383 -7.48 1.89 -15.24
N THR A 384 -6.83 3.03 -15.41
CA THR A 384 -6.14 3.74 -14.34
C THR A 384 -6.98 4.93 -13.88
N PHE A 385 -7.15 5.06 -12.59
CA PHE A 385 -7.71 6.24 -11.92
C PHE A 385 -6.62 6.82 -11.04
N SER A 386 -6.44 8.14 -11.04
CA SER A 386 -5.33 8.75 -10.32
C SER A 386 -5.74 9.93 -9.46
N THR A 387 -4.84 10.35 -8.60
CA THR A 387 -4.91 11.61 -7.85
C THR A 387 -3.50 12.12 -7.62
N ALA A 388 -3.32 13.44 -7.56
CA ALA A 388 -2.02 14.03 -7.34
C ALA A 388 -1.59 13.84 -5.87
N GLY A 389 -0.29 13.72 -5.63
CA GLY A 389 0.26 13.44 -4.30
C GLY A 389 -0.09 14.51 -3.26
N ASN A 390 -0.23 15.77 -3.70
CA ASN A 390 -0.65 16.90 -2.86
C ASN A 390 -2.13 16.84 -2.44
N ASP A 391 -2.95 16.05 -3.13
CA ASP A 391 -4.39 15.92 -2.83
C ASP A 391 -4.65 14.74 -1.88
N ILE A 392 -3.61 14.00 -1.48
CA ILE A 392 -3.71 12.89 -0.53
C ILE A 392 -3.59 13.45 0.91
N PRO A 393 -4.66 13.39 1.72
CA PRO A 393 -4.63 13.91 3.08
C PRO A 393 -3.82 13.01 4.01
N GLU A 394 -3.36 13.56 5.14
CA GLU A 394 -2.63 12.80 6.17
C GLU A 394 -3.48 11.66 6.79
N SER A 395 -4.81 11.80 6.76
CA SER A 395 -5.76 10.78 7.19
C SER A 395 -5.94 9.63 6.19
N PHE A 396 -5.37 9.71 4.99
CA PHE A 396 -5.50 8.68 3.96
C PHE A 396 -5.05 7.31 4.46
N GLY A 397 -5.93 6.31 4.36
CA GLY A 397 -5.69 4.96 4.85
C GLY A 397 -5.78 4.77 6.36
N LYS A 398 -6.12 5.82 7.13
CA LYS A 398 -6.25 5.79 8.60
C LYS A 398 -7.70 5.91 9.05
N THR A 399 -8.37 6.97 8.63
CA THR A 399 -9.75 7.28 9.03
C THR A 399 -10.52 7.87 7.86
N ALA A 400 -11.82 7.68 7.86
CA ALA A 400 -12.73 8.26 6.89
C ALA A 400 -14.10 8.49 7.51
N SER A 401 -14.79 9.53 7.04
CA SER A 401 -16.23 9.72 7.22
C SER A 401 -16.87 9.77 5.84
N VAL A 402 -18.00 9.10 5.68
CA VAL A 402 -18.79 9.10 4.44
C VAL A 402 -20.18 9.66 4.75
N PRO A 403 -20.60 10.78 4.13
CA PRO A 403 -21.94 11.31 4.33
C PRO A 403 -22.99 10.41 3.68
N VAL A 404 -24.09 10.20 4.41
CA VAL A 404 -25.26 9.43 3.99
C VAL A 404 -26.48 10.33 4.09
N TYR A 405 -27.04 10.67 2.93
CA TYR A 405 -28.22 11.52 2.86
C TYR A 405 -29.48 10.65 2.84
N ALA A 406 -30.32 10.78 3.85
CA ALA A 406 -31.57 10.05 3.94
C ALA A 406 -32.61 10.68 3.01
N ALA A 407 -32.67 10.18 1.79
CA ALA A 407 -33.68 10.56 0.84
C ALA A 407 -35.10 10.26 1.38
N SER A 408 -35.93 11.29 1.48
CA SER A 408 -37.33 11.18 1.91
C SER A 408 -38.28 12.01 1.04
N ALA A 409 -39.51 11.53 0.90
CA ALA A 409 -40.61 12.24 0.25
C ALA A 409 -41.90 12.08 1.08
N GLY A 410 -42.75 13.10 1.09
CA GLY A 410 -43.84 13.27 2.07
C GLY A 410 -44.89 12.13 2.14
N ASN A 411 -45.05 11.32 1.09
CA ASN A 411 -46.14 10.33 0.98
C ASN A 411 -45.68 8.89 0.69
N THR A 412 -44.46 8.50 1.07
CA THR A 412 -43.85 7.27 0.54
C THR A 412 -43.70 6.16 1.57
N ASP A 413 -43.75 4.92 1.08
CA ASP A 413 -43.57 3.71 1.87
C ASP A 413 -42.20 3.76 2.56
N LYS A 414 -42.15 3.29 3.82
CA LYS A 414 -40.90 3.17 4.58
C LYS A 414 -39.90 2.25 3.86
N ALA A 415 -40.38 1.33 3.02
CA ALA A 415 -39.53 0.42 2.25
C ALA A 415 -38.58 1.15 1.27
N HIS A 416 -38.98 2.31 0.72
CA HIS A 416 -38.25 3.01 -0.35
C HIS A 416 -37.47 4.26 0.12
N LYS A 417 -37.61 4.63 1.39
CA LYS A 417 -36.90 5.79 1.98
C LYS A 417 -35.50 5.41 2.43
N GLY A 418 -34.58 6.38 2.34
CA GLY A 418 -33.30 6.31 3.04
C GLY A 418 -32.21 5.47 2.37
N TRP A 419 -32.44 4.92 1.17
CA TRP A 419 -31.44 4.13 0.46
C TRP A 419 -30.32 5.01 -0.07
N TYR A 420 -29.08 4.58 0.18
CA TYR A 420 -27.87 5.25 -0.28
C TYR A 420 -26.81 4.23 -0.66
N LEU A 421 -26.06 4.51 -1.73
CA LEU A 421 -24.95 3.66 -2.18
C LEU A 421 -23.62 4.23 -1.68
N CYS A 422 -23.07 3.62 -0.64
CA CYS A 422 -21.76 3.94 -0.10
C CYS A 422 -20.65 3.21 -0.86
N GLY A 423 -19.47 3.79 -0.85
CA GLY A 423 -18.22 3.18 -1.27
C GLY A 423 -17.33 2.85 -0.08
N ASN A 424 -16.30 2.03 -0.29
CA ASN A 424 -15.21 1.87 0.65
C ASN A 424 -14.26 3.09 0.52
N PRO A 425 -14.20 4.02 1.51
CA PRO A 425 -13.34 5.20 1.43
C PRO A 425 -11.87 4.93 1.78
N LEU A 426 -11.51 3.69 2.12
CA LEU A 426 -10.15 3.28 2.49
C LEU A 426 -9.51 2.42 1.38
N PRO A 427 -8.18 2.51 1.19
CA PRO A 427 -7.44 1.65 0.27
C PRO A 427 -7.22 0.23 0.82
N SER A 428 -7.76 -0.08 2.01
CA SER A 428 -7.72 -1.38 2.66
C SER A 428 -9.13 -2.01 2.71
N PRO A 429 -9.21 -3.33 2.92
CA PRO A 429 -10.47 -3.93 3.33
C PRO A 429 -11.03 -3.30 4.62
N ILE A 430 -12.36 -3.18 4.73
CA ILE A 430 -13.07 -2.65 5.90
C ILE A 430 -13.78 -3.78 6.62
N SER A 431 -13.48 -4.00 7.90
CA SER A 431 -14.33 -4.87 8.71
C SER A 431 -15.61 -4.12 9.08
N LEU A 432 -16.76 -4.80 9.01
CA LEU A 432 -18.03 -4.22 9.46
C LEU A 432 -18.03 -3.90 10.95
N SER A 433 -17.13 -4.51 11.73
CA SER A 433 -16.88 -4.16 13.13
C SER A 433 -16.18 -2.81 13.34
N GLN A 434 -15.56 -2.25 12.29
CA GLN A 434 -14.88 -0.95 12.30
C GLN A 434 -15.81 0.21 11.95
N ILE A 435 -17.00 -0.07 11.45
CA ILE A 435 -18.03 0.95 11.25
C ILE A 435 -18.59 1.32 12.62
N ALA A 436 -18.52 2.61 12.97
CA ALA A 436 -19.10 3.09 14.22
C ALA A 436 -20.60 2.82 14.29
N ALA A 437 -21.09 2.47 15.48
CA ALA A 437 -22.52 2.28 15.69
C ALA A 437 -23.27 3.60 15.43
N ASN A 438 -24.23 3.57 14.52
CA ASN A 438 -24.98 4.74 14.13
C ASN A 438 -26.50 4.46 14.22
N PRO A 439 -27.23 5.10 15.14
CA PRO A 439 -28.66 4.85 15.34
C PRO A 439 -29.55 5.32 14.19
N ALA A 440 -29.02 6.16 13.28
CA ALA A 440 -29.73 6.58 12.08
C ALA A 440 -29.68 5.53 10.96
N LEU A 441 -28.79 4.52 11.05
CA LEU A 441 -28.75 3.40 10.13
C LEU A 441 -29.63 2.25 10.63
N ASP A 442 -30.14 1.42 9.72
CA ASP A 442 -30.89 0.21 10.05
C ASP A 442 -30.02 -0.94 10.62
N GLY A 443 -28.72 -0.69 10.79
CA GLY A 443 -27.75 -1.63 11.35
C GLY A 443 -27.20 -2.65 10.36
N ASN A 444 -27.51 -2.55 9.06
CA ASN A 444 -27.04 -3.48 8.04
C ASN A 444 -26.41 -2.75 6.85
N ILE A 445 -25.56 -3.50 6.14
CA ILE A 445 -25.17 -3.18 4.76
C ILE A 445 -25.79 -4.19 3.81
N TYR A 446 -25.97 -3.80 2.55
CA TYR A 446 -26.55 -4.64 1.52
C TYR A 446 -25.62 -4.72 0.31
N ILE A 447 -25.24 -5.94 -0.08
CA ILE A 447 -24.30 -6.19 -1.18
C ILE A 447 -24.97 -7.05 -2.24
N TYR A 448 -24.78 -6.68 -3.50
CA TYR A 448 -25.22 -7.46 -4.64
C TYR A 448 -24.35 -8.71 -4.82
N ASP A 449 -24.97 -9.89 -4.82
CA ASP A 449 -24.27 -11.18 -4.91
C ASP A 449 -24.27 -11.80 -6.32
N GLY A 450 -24.67 -11.03 -7.33
CA GLY A 450 -24.82 -11.49 -8.71
C GLY A 450 -26.24 -11.91 -9.08
N ASN A 451 -27.11 -12.11 -8.09
CA ASN A 451 -28.53 -12.42 -8.31
C ASN A 451 -29.45 -11.48 -7.52
N THR A 452 -29.16 -11.28 -6.23
CA THR A 452 -29.96 -10.44 -5.33
C THR A 452 -29.06 -9.65 -4.38
N TYR A 453 -29.67 -8.87 -3.48
CA TYR A 453 -28.95 -8.18 -2.42
C TYR A 453 -29.01 -8.99 -1.13
N LYS A 454 -27.83 -9.25 -0.55
CA LYS A 454 -27.70 -9.88 0.77
C LYS A 454 -27.40 -8.83 1.83
N SER A 455 -28.06 -9.00 2.97
CA SER A 455 -27.88 -8.15 4.15
C SER A 455 -26.80 -8.71 5.07
N TYR A 456 -25.94 -7.83 5.56
CA TYR A 456 -24.87 -8.16 6.52
C TYR A 456 -24.90 -7.16 7.68
N PRO A 457 -24.93 -7.62 8.94
CA PRO A 457 -24.96 -6.73 10.09
C PRO A 457 -23.69 -5.92 10.26
N ILE A 458 -23.84 -4.62 10.53
CA ILE A 458 -22.78 -3.76 11.04
C ILE A 458 -22.35 -4.29 12.43
N GLY A 459 -21.05 -4.29 12.72
CA GLY A 459 -20.50 -4.90 13.94
C GLY A 459 -20.06 -6.37 13.80
N SER A 460 -20.27 -7.00 12.64
CA SER A 460 -19.92 -8.41 12.40
C SER A 460 -18.47 -8.61 11.93
N GLU A 461 -18.05 -9.88 11.83
CA GLU A 461 -16.72 -10.29 11.35
C GLU A 461 -16.58 -10.26 9.81
N TYR A 462 -17.61 -9.80 9.11
CA TYR A 462 -17.55 -9.66 7.66
C TYR A 462 -16.65 -8.48 7.26
N VAL A 463 -16.01 -8.60 6.10
CA VAL A 463 -15.07 -7.61 5.58
C VAL A 463 -15.42 -7.23 4.15
N LEU A 464 -15.61 -5.94 3.91
CA LEU A 464 -15.73 -5.35 2.59
C LEU A 464 -14.36 -5.25 1.93
N PRO A 465 -14.20 -5.68 0.67
CA PRO A 465 -12.96 -5.49 -0.06
C PRO A 465 -12.67 -4.00 -0.37
N PRO A 466 -11.41 -3.63 -0.65
CA PRO A 466 -11.08 -2.30 -1.15
C PRO A 466 -11.84 -2.02 -2.45
N PHE A 467 -12.13 -0.75 -2.72
CA PHE A 467 -12.80 -0.28 -3.94
C PHE A 467 -14.23 -0.80 -4.16
N SER A 468 -14.81 -1.52 -3.19
CA SER A 468 -16.18 -2.05 -3.27
C SER A 468 -17.24 -1.02 -2.87
N ALA A 469 -18.44 -1.15 -3.43
CA ALA A 469 -19.61 -0.36 -3.02
C ALA A 469 -20.68 -1.25 -2.39
N PHE A 470 -21.45 -0.66 -1.48
CA PHE A 470 -22.49 -1.33 -0.70
C PHE A 470 -23.62 -0.35 -0.39
N PHE A 471 -24.84 -0.87 -0.28
CA PHE A 471 -25.99 -0.07 0.11
C PHE A 471 -26.14 0.00 1.62
N VAL A 472 -26.64 1.13 2.10
CA VAL A 472 -27.15 1.33 3.46
C VAL A 472 -28.54 1.93 3.40
N LYS A 473 -29.28 1.81 4.50
CA LYS A 473 -30.57 2.46 4.68
C LYS A 473 -30.51 3.35 5.92
N ALA A 474 -30.80 4.64 5.74
CA ALA A 474 -30.75 5.66 6.78
C ALA A 474 -32.12 6.30 7.05
N SER A 475 -32.47 6.51 8.31
CA SER A 475 -33.71 7.20 8.71
C SER A 475 -33.60 8.73 8.70
N ALA A 476 -32.37 9.26 8.76
CA ALA A 476 -32.05 10.68 8.73
C ALA A 476 -30.65 10.88 8.14
N ASP A 477 -30.35 12.09 7.68
CA ASP A 477 -29.00 12.45 7.22
C ASP A 477 -27.98 12.15 8.33
N THR A 478 -26.89 11.49 7.95
CA THR A 478 -25.94 10.92 8.89
C THR A 478 -24.57 10.69 8.22
N GLU A 479 -23.62 10.15 8.97
CA GLU A 479 -22.28 9.81 8.47
C GLU A 479 -21.88 8.38 8.89
N ILE A 480 -21.06 7.72 8.05
CA ILE A 480 -20.41 6.46 8.38
C ILE A 480 -18.96 6.76 8.74
N ASP A 481 -18.65 6.71 10.04
CA ASP A 481 -17.30 6.86 10.54
C ASP A 481 -16.55 5.52 10.55
N LEU A 482 -15.33 5.57 10.02
CA LEU A 482 -14.46 4.42 9.82
C LEU A 482 -13.06 4.73 10.36
N THR A 483 -12.54 3.79 11.16
CA THR A 483 -11.12 3.78 11.58
C THR A 483 -10.48 2.49 11.09
N ALA A 484 -9.42 2.61 10.30
CA ALA A 484 -8.63 1.48 9.84
C ALA A 484 -8.02 0.76 11.05
N ALA A 485 -8.18 -0.55 11.10
CA ALA A 485 -7.53 -1.40 12.10
C ALA A 485 -7.15 -2.74 11.48
N ALA A 486 -6.29 -3.48 12.18
CA ALA A 486 -5.98 -4.85 11.81
C ALA A 486 -7.26 -5.69 11.75
N LEU A 487 -7.38 -6.50 10.70
CA LEU A 487 -8.52 -7.41 10.56
C LEU A 487 -8.43 -8.54 11.59
N SER A 488 -9.59 -9.04 12.03
CA SER A 488 -9.64 -10.19 12.93
C SER A 488 -9.14 -11.45 12.22
N THR A 489 -8.59 -12.40 12.97
CA THR A 489 -8.15 -13.70 12.40
C THR A 489 -9.31 -14.53 11.86
N ASN A 490 -10.55 -14.20 12.24
CA ASN A 490 -11.78 -14.86 11.81
C ASN A 490 -12.53 -14.07 10.73
N ALA A 491 -11.92 -13.01 10.20
CA ALA A 491 -12.51 -12.15 9.20
C ALA A 491 -12.98 -12.94 7.97
N VAL A 492 -14.24 -12.74 7.58
CA VAL A 492 -14.84 -13.36 6.39
C VAL A 492 -14.98 -12.30 5.31
N ARG A 493 -14.24 -12.46 4.21
CA ARG A 493 -14.30 -11.50 3.11
C ARG A 493 -15.60 -11.67 2.33
N LEU A 494 -16.32 -10.57 2.15
CA LEU A 494 -17.54 -10.51 1.36
C LEU A 494 -17.21 -10.55 -0.13
N LYS A 495 -18.03 -11.29 -0.89
CA LYS A 495 -17.88 -11.39 -2.34
C LYS A 495 -18.50 -10.17 -3.04
N THR A 496 -17.71 -9.53 -3.90
CA THR A 496 -18.12 -8.36 -4.71
C THR A 496 -17.67 -8.55 -6.16
N GLY A 497 -17.90 -7.56 -7.03
CA GLY A 497 -17.41 -7.58 -8.41
C GLY A 497 -18.26 -8.42 -9.38
N TYR A 498 -19.50 -8.77 -8.99
CA TYR A 498 -20.44 -9.38 -9.92
C TYR A 498 -20.98 -8.35 -10.93
N PRO A 499 -21.18 -8.76 -12.19
CA PRO A 499 -21.83 -7.90 -13.16
C PRO A 499 -23.29 -7.65 -12.74
N PHE A 500 -23.66 -6.38 -12.59
CA PHE A 500 -25.02 -5.98 -12.34
C PHE A 500 -25.89 -6.20 -13.58
N SER A 501 -27.01 -6.90 -13.41
CA SER A 501 -28.02 -7.06 -14.44
C SER A 501 -29.02 -5.91 -14.33
N VAL A 502 -29.32 -5.23 -15.43
CA VAL A 502 -30.32 -4.14 -15.46
C VAL A 502 -31.73 -4.63 -15.09
N ALA A 503 -31.97 -5.94 -15.13
CA ALA A 503 -33.22 -6.57 -14.67
C ALA A 503 -33.23 -6.91 -13.16
N ALA A 504 -32.11 -6.71 -12.44
CA ALA A 504 -32.06 -6.94 -11.01
C ALA A 504 -32.78 -5.82 -10.25
N ILE A 505 -33.66 -6.20 -9.33
CA ILE A 505 -34.39 -5.29 -8.44
C ILE A 505 -33.39 -4.73 -7.42
N GLU A 506 -33.45 -3.42 -7.14
CA GLU A 506 -32.66 -2.75 -6.10
C GLU A 506 -32.96 -3.32 -4.70
N PRO A 507 -32.09 -3.18 -3.68
CA PRO A 507 -32.29 -3.86 -2.40
C PRO A 507 -33.63 -3.48 -1.78
N GLU A 508 -34.43 -4.48 -1.41
CA GLU A 508 -35.67 -4.31 -0.65
C GLU A 508 -35.41 -4.56 0.84
N GLU A 509 -36.26 -3.97 1.67
CA GLU A 509 -36.21 -4.19 3.11
C GLU A 509 -36.52 -5.67 3.40
N VAL A 510 -35.49 -6.43 3.74
CA VAL A 510 -35.70 -7.74 4.34
C VAL A 510 -36.28 -7.47 5.72
N ALA A 511 -37.36 -8.16 6.09
CA ALA A 511 -37.91 -8.09 7.44
C ALA A 511 -36.88 -8.63 8.45
N VAL A 512 -35.93 -7.80 8.84
CA VAL A 512 -35.02 -8.05 9.94
C VAL A 512 -35.81 -7.75 11.20
N HIS A 513 -35.89 -8.70 12.11
CA HIS A 513 -36.41 -8.47 13.44
C HIS A 513 -35.68 -7.26 14.04
N ASN A 514 -36.35 -6.12 14.06
CA ASN A 514 -35.92 -4.90 14.73
C ASN A 514 -35.62 -5.23 16.20
N SER A 515 -34.38 -5.59 16.49
CA SER A 515 -33.79 -5.28 17.77
C SER A 515 -33.15 -3.92 17.56
N ALA A 516 -33.91 -2.88 17.90
CA ALA A 516 -33.42 -1.53 17.96
C ALA A 516 -32.03 -1.54 18.62
N PHE A 517 -31.04 -0.99 17.91
CA PHE A 517 -29.74 -0.65 18.46
C PHE A 517 -29.94 0.42 19.53
N SER A 518 -30.33 0.00 20.74
CA SER A 518 -30.02 0.76 21.95
C SER A 518 -28.59 0.40 22.29
N GLY A 519 -27.70 1.38 22.24
CA GLY A 519 -26.35 1.24 22.78
C GLY A 519 -26.38 0.63 24.18
N ILE A 520 -25.27 -0.06 24.49
CA ILE A 520 -24.94 -0.82 25.71
C ILE A 520 -25.04 -2.35 25.51
N GLU A 521 -23.85 -2.92 25.29
CA GLU A 521 -23.39 -4.30 25.52
C GLU A 521 -23.98 -5.49 24.73
N LYS A 522 -23.06 -6.33 24.24
CA LYS A 522 -23.32 -7.61 23.56
C LYS A 522 -24.12 -8.53 24.49
N LYS A 523 -25.40 -8.80 24.17
CA LYS A 523 -26.31 -9.60 25.02
C LYS A 523 -25.96 -11.09 25.13
N CYS A 524 -25.12 -11.63 24.26
CA CYS A 524 -24.58 -12.98 24.42
C CYS A 524 -23.30 -13.19 23.58
N TYR A 525 -22.23 -13.72 24.17
CA TYR A 525 -21.02 -14.11 23.44
C TYR A 525 -20.30 -15.29 24.11
N LEU A 526 -19.58 -16.08 23.31
CA LEU A 526 -18.80 -17.22 23.79
C LEU A 526 -17.31 -16.84 23.87
N LYS A 527 -16.66 -17.10 25.01
CA LYS A 527 -15.20 -16.98 25.15
C LYS A 527 -14.66 -18.28 25.74
N GLY A 528 -13.93 -19.04 24.93
CA GLY A 528 -13.50 -20.39 25.28
C GLY A 528 -14.71 -21.32 25.49
N LYS A 529 -14.75 -22.01 26.63
CA LYS A 529 -15.86 -22.91 27.04
C LYS A 529 -16.91 -22.21 27.91
N ILE A 530 -16.93 -20.87 27.95
CA ILE A 530 -17.85 -20.10 28.81
C ILE A 530 -18.73 -19.22 27.92
N LEU A 531 -20.04 -19.37 28.09
CA LEU A 531 -21.06 -18.53 27.49
C LEU A 531 -21.35 -17.35 28.43
N TYR A 532 -21.18 -16.14 27.94
CA TYR A 532 -21.48 -14.90 28.65
C TYR A 532 -22.82 -14.39 28.15
N LEU A 533 -23.76 -14.20 29.07
CA LEU A 533 -25.12 -13.72 28.82
C LEU A 533 -25.25 -12.37 29.53
N SER A 534 -25.69 -11.34 28.82
CA SER A 534 -25.87 -10.00 29.39
C SER A 534 -27.30 -9.53 29.18
N ASP A 535 -27.90 -8.99 30.26
CA ASP A 535 -29.22 -8.35 30.26
C ASP A 535 -30.37 -9.20 29.68
N LEU A 536 -30.47 -10.47 30.09
CA LEU A 536 -31.59 -11.32 29.69
C LEU A 536 -32.92 -10.74 30.20
N PRO A 537 -33.94 -10.56 29.34
CA PRO A 537 -35.18 -9.86 29.69
C PRO A 537 -36.11 -10.66 30.59
N SER A 538 -35.89 -11.98 30.70
CA SER A 538 -36.67 -12.90 31.52
C SER A 538 -35.88 -14.19 31.76
N THR A 539 -36.43 -15.10 32.55
CA THR A 539 -35.86 -16.45 32.70
C THR A 539 -35.83 -17.13 31.34
N GLY A 540 -34.68 -17.69 30.98
CA GLY A 540 -34.46 -18.33 29.70
C GLY A 540 -33.92 -19.75 29.78
N THR A 541 -33.75 -20.35 28.62
CA THR A 541 -33.21 -21.69 28.42
C THR A 541 -32.07 -21.63 27.41
N VAL A 542 -30.92 -22.21 27.76
CA VAL A 542 -29.80 -22.45 26.87
C VAL A 542 -29.82 -23.93 26.46
N ARG A 543 -30.07 -24.22 25.20
CA ARG A 543 -30.01 -25.58 24.61
C ARG A 543 -28.75 -25.72 23.78
N VAL A 544 -27.95 -26.73 24.05
CA VAL A 544 -26.79 -27.06 23.22
C VAL A 544 -27.06 -28.34 22.46
N SER A 545 -26.91 -28.30 21.14
CA SER A 545 -27.03 -29.43 20.24
C SER A 545 -25.69 -29.75 19.58
N ASP A 546 -25.42 -31.02 19.29
CA ASP A 546 -24.30 -31.42 18.45
C ASP A 546 -24.57 -31.17 16.96
N PHE A 547 -23.59 -31.45 16.10
CA PHE A 547 -23.70 -31.29 14.64
C PHE A 547 -24.78 -32.16 13.99
N THR A 548 -25.27 -33.20 14.67
CA THR A 548 -26.39 -34.03 14.19
C THR A 548 -27.75 -33.49 14.62
N GLY A 549 -27.79 -32.37 15.35
CA GLY A 549 -29.00 -31.75 15.87
C GLY A 549 -29.49 -32.36 17.19
N ARG A 550 -28.78 -33.34 17.75
CA ARG A 550 -29.13 -33.95 19.03
C ARG A 550 -28.80 -32.99 20.17
N VAL A 551 -29.77 -32.69 21.03
CA VAL A 551 -29.56 -31.86 22.23
C VAL A 551 -28.67 -32.62 23.21
N VAL A 552 -27.49 -32.07 23.48
CA VAL A 552 -26.47 -32.62 24.38
C VAL A 552 -26.49 -32.00 25.77
N SER A 553 -27.03 -30.77 25.91
CA SER A 553 -27.23 -30.15 27.24
C SER A 553 -28.32 -29.08 27.20
N VAL A 554 -28.97 -28.85 28.34
CA VAL A 554 -29.98 -27.80 28.53
C VAL A 554 -29.78 -27.15 29.90
N HIS A 555 -29.77 -25.83 29.94
CA HIS A 555 -29.57 -25.05 31.17
C HIS A 555 -30.64 -23.98 31.28
N SER A 556 -31.18 -23.77 32.49
CA SER A 556 -32.03 -22.62 32.78
C SER A 556 -31.16 -21.44 33.21
N VAL A 557 -31.48 -20.24 32.74
CA VAL A 557 -30.76 -19.00 33.03
C VAL A 557 -31.71 -17.96 33.58
N SER A 558 -31.30 -17.27 34.64
CA SER A 558 -32.11 -16.22 35.28
C SER A 558 -32.08 -14.92 34.47
N PRO A 559 -33.07 -14.02 34.67
CA PRO A 559 -33.02 -12.67 34.11
C PRO A 559 -31.75 -11.92 34.54
N GLY A 560 -31.27 -11.00 33.70
CA GLY A 560 -30.03 -10.25 33.91
C GLY A 560 -28.79 -10.93 33.34
N SER A 561 -27.61 -10.58 33.86
CA SER A 561 -26.33 -11.05 33.34
C SER A 561 -25.84 -12.30 34.07
N SER A 562 -25.37 -13.30 33.33
CA SER A 562 -24.86 -14.56 33.88
C SER A 562 -23.75 -15.15 33.03
N THR A 563 -22.98 -16.06 33.61
CA THR A 563 -21.98 -16.85 32.88
C THR A 563 -22.30 -18.32 33.02
N LEU A 564 -22.20 -19.05 31.90
CA LEU A 564 -22.54 -20.46 31.83
C LEU A 564 -21.34 -21.25 31.28
N PRO A 565 -20.64 -22.03 32.11
CA PRO A 565 -19.60 -22.93 31.63
C PRO A 565 -20.21 -24.12 30.89
N LEU A 566 -19.71 -24.39 29.68
CA LEU A 566 -20.10 -25.51 28.84
C LEU A 566 -19.08 -26.63 28.99
N SER A 567 -19.36 -27.58 29.88
CA SER A 567 -18.54 -28.79 30.09
C SER A 567 -18.73 -29.81 28.97
N LEU A 568 -18.41 -29.41 27.74
CA LEU A 568 -18.58 -30.23 26.54
C LEU A 568 -17.22 -30.75 26.03
N PRO A 569 -17.18 -32.00 25.50
CA PRO A 569 -16.02 -32.51 24.77
C PRO A 569 -15.64 -31.63 23.58
N ALA A 570 -14.46 -31.87 22.99
CA ALA A 570 -14.09 -31.20 21.76
C ALA A 570 -15.04 -31.62 20.62
N GLY A 571 -15.56 -30.65 19.86
CA GLY A 571 -16.58 -30.90 18.85
C GLY A 571 -17.28 -29.63 18.35
N PHE A 572 -18.12 -29.79 17.34
CA PHE A 572 -18.98 -28.73 16.81
C PHE A 572 -20.34 -28.75 17.51
N TYR A 573 -20.75 -27.59 18.02
CA TYR A 573 -22.00 -27.42 18.75
C TYR A 573 -22.78 -26.19 18.30
N ILE A 574 -24.11 -26.30 18.39
CA ILE A 574 -25.07 -25.23 18.18
C ILE A 574 -25.70 -24.91 19.54
N ILE A 575 -25.52 -23.69 20.01
CA ILE A 575 -26.06 -23.20 21.28
C ILE A 575 -27.22 -22.26 20.98
N ASN A 576 -28.43 -22.60 21.40
CA ASN A 576 -29.62 -21.77 21.30
C ASN A 576 -29.96 -21.20 22.68
N VAL A 577 -30.15 -19.89 22.78
CA VAL A 577 -30.59 -19.19 23.98
C VAL A 577 -31.99 -18.63 23.71
N GLU A 578 -32.95 -18.95 24.58
CA GLU A 578 -34.34 -18.51 24.49
C GLU A 578 -34.77 -17.92 25.83
N ALA A 579 -35.05 -16.62 25.89
CA ALA A 579 -35.47 -15.92 27.12
C ALA A 579 -36.57 -14.90 26.80
N GLY A 580 -37.84 -15.30 26.93
CA GLY A 580 -38.98 -14.44 26.56
C GLY A 580 -38.97 -14.14 25.07
N HIS A 581 -38.82 -12.85 24.70
CA HIS A 581 -38.69 -12.42 23.30
C HIS A 581 -37.24 -12.45 22.77
N TYR A 582 -36.26 -12.78 23.62
CA TYR A 582 -34.86 -12.87 23.21
C TYR A 582 -34.53 -14.28 22.70
N HIS A 583 -34.01 -14.35 21.47
CA HIS A 583 -33.52 -15.57 20.85
C HIS A 583 -32.12 -15.33 20.29
N ALA A 584 -31.16 -16.19 20.61
CA ALA A 584 -29.82 -16.14 20.05
C ALA A 584 -29.33 -17.55 19.71
N GLN A 585 -28.55 -17.67 18.64
CA GLN A 585 -27.91 -18.92 18.25
C GLN A 585 -26.41 -18.69 18.02
N HIS A 586 -25.58 -19.53 18.63
CA HIS A 586 -24.14 -19.55 18.43
C HIS A 586 -23.70 -20.90 17.86
N LYS A 587 -22.88 -20.87 16.82
CA LYS A 587 -22.19 -22.05 16.29
C LYS A 587 -20.75 -21.99 16.78
N CYS A 588 -20.27 -23.03 17.44
CA CYS A 588 -18.92 -23.03 18.00
C CYS A 588 -18.23 -24.38 17.80
N VAL A 589 -16.91 -24.31 17.60
CA VAL A 589 -16.01 -25.47 17.61
C VAL A 589 -15.23 -25.40 18.91
N LEU A 590 -15.46 -26.35 19.80
CA LEU A 590 -14.66 -26.50 21.01
C LEU A 590 -13.46 -27.37 20.66
N THR A 591 -12.26 -26.81 20.73
CA THR A 591 -11.00 -27.55 20.65
C THR A 591 -10.53 -27.94 22.05
N GLN A 592 -9.63 -28.92 22.17
CA GLN A 592 -9.09 -29.35 23.47
C GLN A 592 -8.44 -28.21 24.24
#